data_AF-A0A851IEJ2-F1
#
_entry.id   AF-A0A851IEJ2-F1
#
_cell.length_a   1.000
_cell.length_b   1.000
_cell.length_c   1.000
_cell.angle_alpha   90.00
_cell.angle_beta   90.00
_cell.angle_gamma   90.00
#
_symmetry.space_group_name_H-M   'P 1'
#
loop_
_entity.id
_entity.type
_entity.pdbx_description
1 polymer ?
#
loop_
_entity_poly.entity_id
_entity_poly.type
_entity_poly.pdbx_seq_one_letter_code
_entity_poly.pdbx_strand_id
1 'polypeptide(L)'
;MRRNFGRIGIAALTAAALLFSPLSSICNPAASAAAANRSAVIRGTLINVRTGAGTETGKVASLSGGMAVTVTGERNGSDGKLWYSISFSGGNGYVRSDFVRFPSAYTTDSAFEQYLNEQGFPESYKAGLRQLHAEYPSWVFKGFRTGLDWNAALNGEMEGTNSLIDKDSISSWKSTENGKFDWTTSSWPGFDGATWVGASREITAYYMDPRNFLDDKYIFQFAIHSYNPATQNIDGLRAMLRDSFMNSGASGTQTFTDGGQAAVQSTAENTSESFLGFEGPGETGDRAESGAVQTTAGNGSAVISVGEGPGIGLGSNAASASGGASITLTGAGSYADIIMEAAEKTQQNPYVLAAMILQEQGKGTSGSISGSSGHYNYFNVGAYAQNGMSAVERGLWYASQNGSYGRPWNTVEKSIVGGAQFFAENYLKAGQNTLYLKKFNVQGANIYKHQYMTNVQGAAEEGAKLGSGYTAEMKQLPQEFSIPIYENMPDTPAPIPTGDGNPNNKLRSLTAEGFTLTPNFNMDEGLYTLVVEETVSAVNIQAAAAESHASITGAGRIALNEGAADVPITVTAQNGSTRQYLIRIRRQSGGQGSGTTAANEGGAPILDIGNSPVN
;
A
#
# COMPACT_ATOMS: atom_id res chain seq x y z
N MET A 1 36.63 -62.47 45.62
CA MET A 1 37.50 -61.59 46.43
C MET A 1 36.60 -60.68 47.25
N ARG A 2 36.57 -60.85 48.58
CA ARG A 2 35.76 -60.04 49.49
C ARG A 2 36.46 -58.69 49.74
N ARG A 3 35.72 -57.58 49.73
CA ARG A 3 35.83 -56.50 50.73
C ARG A 3 34.69 -55.49 50.59
N ASN A 4 33.91 -55.39 51.67
CA ASN A 4 32.89 -54.38 51.95
C ASN A 4 33.53 -53.11 52.54
N PHE A 5 32.89 -51.96 52.30
CA PHE A 5 32.54 -50.83 53.20
C PHE A 5 31.95 -49.73 52.28
N GLY A 6 30.81 -49.04 52.46
CA GLY A 6 29.66 -49.08 53.36
C GLY A 6 28.66 -47.95 52.97
N ARG A 7 27.34 -48.20 53.14
CA ARG A 7 26.19 -47.33 53.58
C ARG A 7 26.13 -45.84 53.09
N ILE A 8 25.03 -45.21 52.61
CA ILE A 8 23.59 -45.13 53.03
C ILE A 8 22.76 -44.54 51.86
N GLY A 9 21.48 -44.94 51.67
CA GLY A 9 20.43 -44.01 51.20
C GLY A 9 19.25 -44.55 50.35
N ILE A 10 18.15 -44.95 51.00
CA ILE A 10 16.70 -44.73 50.64
C ILE A 10 16.20 -45.33 49.28
N ALA A 11 15.58 -46.53 49.23
CA ALA A 11 14.14 -46.90 49.38
C ALA A 11 13.17 -46.08 48.49
N ALA A 12 12.22 -46.60 47.70
CA ALA A 12 11.38 -47.81 47.75
C ALA A 12 10.84 -48.12 46.32
N LEU A 13 10.92 -49.35 45.81
CA LEU A 13 9.99 -50.49 45.92
C LEU A 13 8.70 -50.40 45.08
N THR A 14 8.71 -51.20 44.02
CA THR A 14 7.71 -51.47 42.98
C THR A 14 6.63 -52.45 43.45
N ALA A 15 5.39 -52.24 42.99
CA ALA A 15 4.24 -53.11 43.21
C ALA A 15 3.93 -53.96 41.96
N ALA A 16 3.43 -55.18 42.18
CA ALA A 16 3.01 -56.13 41.16
C ALA A 16 1.57 -56.62 41.41
N ALA A 17 0.84 -56.85 40.31
CA ALA A 17 -0.24 -57.83 40.11
C ALA A 17 -1.60 -57.55 40.81
N LEU A 18 -2.81 -57.83 40.29
CA LEU A 18 -3.34 -58.45 39.06
C LEU A 18 -4.91 -58.42 39.17
N LEU A 19 -5.60 -58.63 38.04
CA LEU A 19 -6.98 -59.16 37.83
C LEU A 19 -8.19 -58.21 37.52
N PHE A 20 -8.65 -58.39 36.28
CA PHE A 20 -10.02 -58.61 35.75
C PHE A 20 -11.17 -57.61 36.01
N SER A 21 -11.69 -57.11 34.89
CA SER A 21 -12.80 -56.19 34.66
C SER A 21 -14.19 -56.77 34.97
N PRO A 22 -15.23 -55.90 34.99
CA PRO A 22 -16.24 -56.04 33.93
C PRO A 22 -16.59 -54.70 33.25
N LEU A 23 -16.95 -54.81 31.97
CA LEU A 23 -17.58 -53.76 31.16
C LEU A 23 -18.88 -53.29 31.83
N SER A 24 -19.06 -51.96 31.89
CA SER A 24 -20.15 -51.22 31.23
C SER A 24 -20.41 -49.89 31.95
N SER A 25 -19.85 -48.82 31.40
CA SER A 25 -20.47 -47.50 31.46
C SER A 25 -20.10 -46.75 30.19
N ILE A 26 -21.12 -46.53 29.38
CA ILE A 26 -21.10 -45.70 28.18
C ILE A 26 -20.79 -44.28 28.66
N CYS A 27 -19.56 -43.82 28.49
CA CYS A 27 -19.20 -42.41 28.62
C CYS A 27 -18.63 -41.94 27.28
N ASN A 28 -19.53 -41.34 26.50
CA ASN A 28 -19.32 -40.33 25.46
C ASN A 28 -17.84 -39.94 25.19
N PRO A 29 -17.26 -40.19 23.99
CA PRO A 29 -16.01 -39.54 23.61
C PRO A 29 -16.35 -38.16 23.04
N ALA A 30 -16.71 -37.23 23.93
CA ALA A 30 -16.83 -35.82 23.57
C ALA A 30 -16.11 -34.96 24.61
N ALA A 31 -14.90 -35.36 24.99
CA ALA A 31 -13.91 -34.41 25.46
C ALA A 31 -13.18 -33.90 24.22
N SER A 32 -13.72 -32.82 23.63
CA SER A 32 -12.97 -32.00 22.69
C SER A 32 -11.66 -31.61 23.37
N ALA A 33 -10.52 -32.03 22.81
CA ALA A 33 -9.22 -31.55 23.25
C ALA A 33 -9.25 -30.02 23.15
N ALA A 34 -9.14 -29.33 24.28
CA ALA A 34 -8.96 -27.88 24.26
C ALA A 34 -7.71 -27.59 23.43
N ALA A 35 -7.88 -26.93 22.29
CA ALA A 35 -6.76 -26.53 21.44
C ALA A 35 -5.80 -25.73 22.33
N ALA A 36 -4.53 -26.14 22.37
CA ALA A 36 -3.52 -25.40 23.13
C ALA A 36 -3.50 -23.95 22.62
N ASN A 37 -3.46 -22.99 23.55
CA ASN A 37 -3.35 -21.58 23.19
C ASN A 37 -2.06 -21.36 22.38
N ARG A 38 -2.16 -20.68 21.24
CA ARG A 38 -1.03 -20.42 20.34
C ARG A 38 -0.81 -18.91 20.20
N SER A 39 0.38 -18.44 20.51
CA SER A 39 0.76 -17.04 20.24
C SER A 39 0.88 -16.80 18.73
N ALA A 40 0.38 -15.66 18.27
CA ALA A 40 0.38 -15.27 16.87
C ALA A 40 0.43 -13.73 16.74
N VAL A 41 0.56 -13.25 15.51
CA VAL A 41 0.45 -11.82 15.17
C VAL A 41 -0.55 -11.62 14.04
N ILE A 42 -1.14 -10.43 13.99
CA ILE A 42 -2.00 -10.01 12.88
C ILE A 42 -1.15 -9.59 11.67
N ARG A 43 -1.64 -9.83 10.46
CA ARG A 43 -1.11 -9.28 9.20
C ARG A 43 -2.17 -8.44 8.47
N GLY A 44 -1.74 -7.36 7.83
CA GLY A 44 -2.60 -6.42 7.12
C GLY A 44 -3.11 -5.23 7.95
N THR A 45 -3.88 -4.36 7.31
CA THR A 45 -4.27 -3.04 7.83
C THR A 45 -5.70 -3.07 8.40
N LEU A 46 -5.91 -2.64 9.65
CA LEU A 46 -7.23 -2.53 10.32
C LEU A 46 -8.15 -3.76 10.19
N ILE A 47 -7.58 -4.96 10.34
CA ILE A 47 -8.29 -6.23 10.29
C ILE A 47 -9.43 -6.27 11.33
N ASN A 48 -10.65 -6.46 10.85
CA ASN A 48 -11.83 -6.55 11.70
C ASN A 48 -11.79 -7.80 12.57
N VAL A 49 -11.85 -7.60 13.89
CA VAL A 49 -12.15 -8.64 14.87
C VAL A 49 -13.64 -8.65 15.09
N ARG A 50 -14.24 -9.84 15.05
CA ARG A 50 -15.69 -10.00 15.04
C ARG A 50 -16.23 -10.80 16.22
N THR A 51 -17.52 -10.65 16.49
CA THR A 51 -18.20 -11.35 17.59
C THR A 51 -18.36 -12.85 17.33
N GLY A 52 -18.30 -13.29 16.07
CA GLY A 52 -18.36 -14.69 15.68
C GLY A 52 -17.53 -15.01 14.42
N ALA A 53 -17.48 -16.30 14.07
CA ALA A 53 -16.79 -16.77 12.87
C ALA A 53 -17.64 -16.52 11.62
N GLY A 54 -17.43 -15.36 10.99
CA GLY A 54 -18.13 -14.96 9.75
C GLY A 54 -18.16 -13.45 9.56
N THR A 55 -18.21 -12.99 8.31
CA THR A 55 -18.20 -11.56 7.95
C THR A 55 -19.54 -10.85 8.21
N GLU A 56 -20.60 -11.61 8.39
CA GLU A 56 -21.95 -11.18 8.78
C GLU A 56 -22.06 -10.80 10.26
N THR A 57 -21.08 -11.20 11.08
CA THR A 57 -21.12 -10.96 12.52
C THR A 57 -20.59 -9.57 12.88
N GLY A 58 -21.03 -9.05 14.03
CA GLY A 58 -20.69 -7.70 14.49
C GLY A 58 -19.19 -7.49 14.69
N LYS A 59 -18.72 -6.26 14.47
CA LYS A 59 -17.33 -5.85 14.73
C LYS A 59 -17.13 -5.58 16.23
N VAL A 60 -16.06 -6.16 16.79
CA VAL A 60 -15.60 -5.94 18.18
C VAL A 60 -14.49 -4.89 18.22
N ALA A 61 -13.52 -5.01 17.30
CA ALA A 61 -12.36 -4.12 17.22
C ALA A 61 -11.75 -4.17 15.81
N SER A 62 -10.74 -3.34 15.57
CA SER A 62 -9.82 -3.49 14.43
C SER A 62 -8.41 -3.68 14.96
N LEU A 63 -7.67 -4.63 14.39
CA LEU A 63 -6.26 -4.88 14.72
C LEU A 63 -5.39 -4.70 13.47
N SER A 64 -4.18 -4.18 13.63
CA SER A 64 -3.26 -3.98 12.50
C SER A 64 -2.07 -4.92 12.57
N GLY A 65 -1.30 -4.96 11.46
CA GLY A 65 -0.13 -5.80 11.29
C GLY A 65 0.84 -5.72 12.47
N GLY A 66 1.40 -6.86 12.86
CA GLY A 66 2.35 -6.97 13.97
C GLY A 66 1.72 -7.02 15.37
N MET A 67 0.43 -6.71 15.54
CA MET A 67 -0.19 -6.80 16.86
C MET A 67 -0.29 -8.25 17.34
N ALA A 68 0.21 -8.48 18.56
CA ALA A 68 0.22 -9.80 19.19
C ALA A 68 -1.20 -10.23 19.62
N VAL A 69 -1.52 -11.49 19.35
CA VAL A 69 -2.77 -12.14 19.74
C VAL A 69 -2.49 -13.55 20.24
N THR A 70 -3.41 -14.11 21.01
CA THR A 70 -3.41 -15.52 21.39
C THR A 70 -4.58 -16.22 20.72
N VAL A 71 -4.30 -17.18 19.84
CA VAL A 71 -5.33 -18.06 19.25
C VAL A 71 -5.75 -19.08 20.29
N THR A 72 -7.03 -19.10 20.64
CA THR A 72 -7.62 -19.95 21.68
C THR A 72 -8.52 -21.05 21.11
N GLY A 73 -8.82 -20.99 19.81
CA GLY A 73 -9.61 -22.01 19.13
C GLY A 73 -9.76 -21.69 17.64
N GLU A 74 -10.34 -22.63 16.91
CA GLU A 74 -10.57 -22.48 15.48
C GLU A 74 -11.89 -23.14 15.07
N ARG A 75 -12.55 -22.56 14.07
CA ARG A 75 -13.76 -23.12 13.46
C ARG A 75 -13.98 -22.57 12.06
N ASN A 76 -14.70 -23.31 11.23
CA ASN A 76 -15.17 -22.77 9.97
C ASN A 76 -16.31 -21.77 10.21
N GLY A 77 -16.27 -20.65 9.49
CA GLY A 77 -17.34 -19.67 9.43
C GLY A 77 -18.42 -20.05 8.43
N SER A 78 -19.50 -19.28 8.42
CA SER A 78 -20.58 -19.39 7.43
C SER A 78 -20.11 -19.13 6.00
N ASP A 79 -19.01 -18.38 5.84
CA ASP A 79 -18.32 -18.09 4.59
C ASP A 79 -17.45 -19.27 4.07
N GLY A 80 -17.44 -20.40 4.78
CA GLY A 80 -16.65 -21.57 4.46
C GLY A 80 -15.14 -21.38 4.67
N LYS A 81 -14.71 -20.27 5.27
CA LYS A 81 -13.30 -20.02 5.61
C LYS A 81 -13.00 -20.44 7.04
N LEU A 82 -11.74 -20.71 7.33
CA LEU A 82 -11.28 -20.97 8.68
C LEU A 82 -11.13 -19.65 9.45
N TRP A 83 -11.70 -19.59 10.65
CA TRP A 83 -11.61 -18.47 11.59
C TRP A 83 -10.97 -18.92 12.90
N TYR A 84 -10.14 -18.05 13.46
CA TYR A 84 -9.55 -18.24 14.79
C TYR A 84 -10.32 -17.43 15.83
N SER A 85 -10.64 -18.06 16.95
CA SER A 85 -10.95 -17.32 18.17
C SER A 85 -9.65 -16.81 18.77
N ILE A 86 -9.61 -15.53 19.12
CA ILE A 86 -8.43 -14.85 19.62
C ILE A 86 -8.71 -14.08 20.92
N SER A 87 -7.67 -13.99 21.73
CA SER A 87 -7.55 -13.04 22.85
C SER A 87 -6.48 -12.00 22.53
N PHE A 88 -6.75 -10.74 22.83
CA PHE A 88 -5.88 -9.59 22.56
C PHE A 88 -6.08 -8.52 23.64
N SER A 89 -5.23 -7.48 23.68
CA SER A 89 -5.26 -6.46 24.74
C SER A 89 -6.61 -5.72 24.88
N GLY A 90 -7.46 -5.75 23.86
CA GLY A 90 -8.79 -5.12 23.84
C GLY A 90 -9.96 -6.09 24.06
N GLY A 91 -9.71 -7.36 24.37
CA GLY A 91 -10.75 -8.35 24.66
C GLY A 91 -10.60 -9.65 23.88
N ASN A 92 -11.73 -10.23 23.49
CA ASN A 92 -11.77 -11.50 22.76
C ASN A 92 -12.67 -11.35 21.52
N GLY A 93 -12.42 -12.16 20.50
CA GLY A 93 -13.25 -12.19 19.30
C GLY A 93 -12.76 -13.22 18.28
N TYR A 94 -13.15 -13.02 17.03
CA TYR A 94 -12.80 -13.89 15.92
C TYR A 94 -12.14 -13.12 14.79
N VAL A 95 -11.12 -13.71 14.18
CA VAL A 95 -10.44 -13.17 13.00
C VAL A 95 -10.25 -14.29 11.97
N ARG A 96 -10.35 -13.96 10.69
CA ARG A 96 -10.16 -14.95 9.62
C ARG A 96 -8.70 -15.40 9.60
N SER A 97 -8.47 -16.70 9.43
CA SER A 97 -7.15 -17.32 9.55
C SER A 97 -6.10 -16.74 8.61
N ASP A 98 -6.51 -16.24 7.44
CA ASP A 98 -5.63 -15.60 6.46
C ASP A 98 -5.11 -14.22 6.90
N PHE A 99 -5.50 -13.71 8.06
CA PHE A 99 -4.94 -12.50 8.69
C PHE A 99 -4.12 -12.80 9.95
N VAL A 100 -3.90 -14.08 10.28
CA VAL A 100 -3.12 -14.49 11.44
C VAL A 100 -1.88 -15.22 10.98
N ARG A 101 -0.74 -14.80 11.50
CA ARG A 101 0.55 -15.45 11.28
C ARG A 101 1.06 -16.02 12.59
N PHE A 102 1.37 -17.31 12.59
CA PHE A 102 2.11 -17.92 13.69
C PHE A 102 3.60 -17.65 13.50
N PRO A 103 4.35 -17.34 14.58
CA PRO A 103 5.78 -17.14 14.47
C PRO A 103 6.45 -18.44 14.02
N SER A 104 7.34 -18.32 13.05
CA SER A 104 8.22 -19.40 12.63
C SER A 104 9.45 -19.42 13.53
N ALA A 105 9.81 -20.61 14.04
CA ALA A 105 11.02 -20.76 14.85
C ALA A 105 12.25 -20.51 13.96
N TYR A 106 12.85 -19.33 14.11
CA TYR A 106 14.10 -19.01 13.44
C TYR A 106 15.26 -19.49 14.30
N THR A 107 16.08 -20.37 13.73
CA THR A 107 17.41 -20.69 14.27
C THR A 107 18.41 -19.78 13.59
N THR A 108 19.31 -19.15 14.36
CA THR A 108 20.31 -18.23 13.81
C THR A 108 21.10 -18.89 12.70
N ASP A 109 21.02 -18.30 11.50
CA ASP A 109 21.78 -18.68 10.32
C ASP A 109 22.83 -17.60 10.05
N SER A 110 24.09 -17.88 10.37
CA SER A 110 25.17 -16.90 10.24
C SER A 110 25.39 -16.44 8.79
N ALA A 111 25.14 -17.31 7.81
CA ALA A 111 25.27 -16.97 6.40
C ALA A 111 24.16 -16.02 5.98
N PHE A 112 22.92 -16.27 6.43
CA PHE A 112 21.80 -15.37 6.19
C PHE A 112 21.98 -14.01 6.89
N GLU A 113 22.46 -13.97 8.13
CA GLU A 113 22.74 -12.71 8.83
C GLU A 113 23.83 -11.89 8.10
N GLN A 114 24.89 -12.55 7.65
CA GLN A 114 25.93 -11.90 6.85
C GLN A 114 25.36 -11.37 5.53
N TYR A 115 24.56 -12.18 4.82
CA TYR A 115 23.88 -11.76 3.60
C TYR A 115 23.00 -10.52 3.82
N LEU A 116 22.19 -10.48 4.88
CA LEU A 116 21.36 -9.31 5.19
C LEU A 116 22.21 -8.05 5.45
N ASN A 117 23.36 -8.19 6.11
CA ASN A 117 24.29 -7.07 6.32
C ASN A 117 24.90 -6.59 5.00
N GLU A 118 25.28 -7.50 4.10
CA GLU A 118 25.82 -7.18 2.77
C GLU A 118 24.77 -6.47 1.89
N GLN A 119 23.51 -6.90 1.98
CA GLN A 119 22.38 -6.20 1.35
C GLN A 119 22.08 -4.83 1.99
N GLY A 120 22.66 -4.53 3.15
CA GLY A 120 22.55 -3.24 3.83
C GLY A 120 21.30 -3.07 4.68
N PHE A 121 20.61 -4.15 5.06
CA PHE A 121 19.41 -4.06 5.89
C PHE A 121 19.75 -3.62 7.33
N PRO A 122 19.13 -2.55 7.84
CA PRO A 122 19.19 -2.21 9.27
C PRO A 122 18.54 -3.30 10.13
N GLU A 123 18.89 -3.35 11.42
CA GLU A 123 18.33 -4.35 12.34
C GLU A 123 16.79 -4.30 12.44
N SER A 124 16.20 -3.11 12.28
CA SER A 124 14.75 -2.89 12.29
C SER A 124 14.00 -3.64 11.17
N TYR A 125 14.68 -4.09 10.11
CA TYR A 125 14.10 -4.92 9.05
C TYR A 125 14.21 -6.42 9.35
N LYS A 126 15.28 -6.83 10.03
CA LYS A 126 15.71 -8.23 10.05
C LYS A 126 14.75 -9.16 10.79
N ALA A 127 13.99 -8.65 11.77
CA ALA A 127 12.99 -9.47 12.46
C ALA A 127 11.97 -10.09 11.49
N GLY A 128 11.41 -9.29 10.58
CA GLY A 128 10.48 -9.78 9.54
C GLY A 128 11.15 -10.71 8.54
N LEU A 129 12.36 -10.35 8.09
CA LEU A 129 13.12 -11.15 7.11
C LEU A 129 13.53 -12.52 7.64
N ARG A 130 13.95 -12.62 8.91
CA ARG A 130 14.24 -13.90 9.57
C ARG A 130 13.02 -14.81 9.64
N GLN A 131 11.86 -14.24 9.94
CA GLN A 131 10.60 -15.00 9.96
C GLN A 131 10.24 -15.52 8.58
N LEU A 132 10.44 -14.72 7.54
CA LEU A 132 10.23 -15.14 6.14
C LEU A 132 11.24 -16.19 5.70
N HIS A 133 12.53 -16.03 6.03
CA HIS A 133 13.59 -17.01 5.72
C HIS A 133 13.35 -18.36 6.39
N ALA A 134 12.89 -18.36 7.65
CA ALA A 134 12.54 -19.58 8.36
C ALA A 134 11.38 -20.35 7.69
N GLU A 135 10.48 -19.63 7.02
CA GLU A 135 9.30 -20.20 6.35
C GLU A 135 9.56 -20.55 4.87
N TYR A 136 10.39 -19.75 4.20
CA TYR A 136 10.71 -19.82 2.78
C TYR A 136 12.22 -19.62 2.56
N PRO A 137 13.06 -20.64 2.85
CA PRO A 137 14.52 -20.50 2.83
C PRO A 137 15.11 -20.25 1.43
N SER A 138 14.33 -20.49 0.37
CA SER A 138 14.71 -20.22 -1.02
C SER A 138 14.50 -18.76 -1.43
N TRP A 139 13.83 -17.94 -0.63
CA TRP A 139 13.55 -16.54 -0.96
C TRP A 139 14.80 -15.67 -0.81
N VAL A 140 14.93 -14.71 -1.72
CA VAL A 140 16.08 -13.82 -1.83
C VAL A 140 15.61 -12.38 -1.58
N PHE A 141 16.14 -11.77 -0.53
CA PHE A 141 15.80 -10.39 -0.12
C PHE A 141 16.92 -9.44 -0.52
N LYS A 142 16.73 -8.70 -1.61
CA LYS A 142 17.69 -7.69 -2.09
C LYS A 142 17.38 -6.33 -1.45
N GLY A 143 18.40 -5.72 -0.83
CA GLY A 143 18.29 -4.39 -0.26
C GLY A 143 18.41 -3.33 -1.34
N PHE A 144 17.38 -2.52 -1.53
CA PHE A 144 17.37 -1.41 -2.48
C PHE A 144 17.60 -0.09 -1.73
N ARG A 145 18.85 0.37 -1.71
CA ARG A 145 19.21 1.65 -1.09
C ARG A 145 18.70 2.79 -1.97
N THR A 146 17.69 3.51 -1.50
CA THR A 146 17.07 4.59 -2.27
C THR A 146 17.98 5.81 -2.41
N GLY A 147 18.88 6.02 -1.44
CA GLY A 147 19.71 7.23 -1.33
C GLY A 147 18.91 8.47 -0.93
N LEU A 148 17.67 8.28 -0.45
CA LEU A 148 16.77 9.36 -0.08
C LEU A 148 16.59 9.39 1.44
N ASP A 149 16.66 10.58 2.02
CA ASP A 149 16.23 10.83 3.39
C ASP A 149 14.73 10.52 3.54
N TRP A 150 14.37 9.79 4.59
CA TRP A 150 13.01 9.35 4.85
C TRP A 150 11.99 10.49 4.89
N ASN A 151 12.33 11.62 5.53
CA ASN A 151 11.40 12.75 5.62
C ASN A 151 11.31 13.52 4.31
N ALA A 152 12.41 13.63 3.56
CA ALA A 152 12.39 14.22 2.22
C ALA A 152 11.52 13.38 1.26
N ALA A 153 11.62 12.05 1.31
CA ALA A 153 10.79 11.16 0.52
C ALA A 153 9.30 11.28 0.88
N LEU A 154 8.98 11.33 2.18
CA LEU A 154 7.61 11.56 2.61
C LEU A 154 7.08 12.92 2.14
N ASN A 155 7.86 13.99 2.26
CA ASN A 155 7.43 15.31 1.80
C ASN A 155 7.14 15.31 0.29
N GLY A 156 7.92 14.61 -0.52
CA GLY A 156 7.66 14.45 -1.96
C GLY A 156 6.35 13.70 -2.26
N GLU A 157 5.97 12.71 -1.46
CA GLU A 157 4.66 12.04 -1.56
C GLU A 157 3.49 12.91 -1.10
N MET A 158 3.74 13.90 -0.24
CA MET A 158 2.71 14.83 0.23
C MET A 158 2.39 15.94 -0.79
N GLU A 159 3.22 16.11 -1.82
CA GLU A 159 3.00 17.13 -2.84
C GLU A 159 1.81 16.81 -3.76
N GLY A 160 0.98 17.82 -4.01
CA GLY A 160 -0.10 17.73 -5.00
C GLY A 160 -1.04 16.57 -4.70
N THR A 161 -1.21 15.67 -5.67
CA THR A 161 -2.10 14.50 -5.60
C THR A 161 -1.34 13.17 -5.63
N ASN A 162 -0.03 13.20 -5.34
CA ASN A 162 0.84 12.02 -5.38
C ASN A 162 0.32 10.88 -4.46
N SER A 163 -0.25 11.23 -3.30
CA SER A 163 -0.88 10.27 -2.39
C SER A 163 -2.32 10.67 -2.04
N LEU A 164 -3.25 9.84 -2.48
CA LEU A 164 -4.69 9.94 -2.23
C LEU A 164 -5.20 8.74 -1.44
N ILE A 165 -6.35 8.92 -0.82
CA ILE A 165 -7.07 7.92 -0.04
C ILE A 165 -8.56 8.05 -0.31
N ASP A 166 -9.30 6.96 -0.13
CA ASP A 166 -10.76 6.97 -0.24
C ASP A 166 -11.39 7.87 0.85
N LYS A 167 -12.39 8.67 0.49
CA LYS A 167 -13.06 9.64 1.34
C LYS A 167 -13.78 9.01 2.54
N ASP A 168 -14.23 7.76 2.39
CA ASP A 168 -14.91 6.99 3.43
C ASP A 168 -13.92 6.33 4.41
N SER A 169 -12.61 6.46 4.17
CA SER A 169 -11.59 6.11 5.15
C SER A 169 -11.72 6.94 6.42
N ILE A 170 -11.22 6.38 7.53
CA ILE A 170 -11.23 7.06 8.84
C ILE A 170 -10.50 8.40 8.76
N SER A 171 -10.92 9.36 9.60
CA SER A 171 -10.41 10.73 9.51
C SER A 171 -8.90 10.87 9.59
N SER A 172 -8.23 10.04 10.41
CA SER A 172 -6.78 10.11 10.60
C SER A 172 -5.96 9.66 9.39
N TRP A 173 -6.61 9.05 8.38
CA TRP A 173 -5.98 8.71 7.11
C TRP A 173 -6.07 9.84 6.08
N LYS A 174 -6.88 10.86 6.36
CA LYS A 174 -7.13 11.97 5.43
C LYS A 174 -6.37 13.20 5.90
N SER A 175 -5.68 13.86 4.97
CA SER A 175 -4.85 15.02 5.27
C SER A 175 -5.69 16.22 5.70
N THR A 176 -5.19 16.97 6.67
CA THR A 176 -5.70 18.27 7.06
C THR A 176 -4.73 19.41 6.75
N GLU A 177 -3.73 19.15 5.89
CA GLU A 177 -2.81 20.16 5.39
C GLU A 177 -3.55 21.23 4.59
N ASN A 178 -2.87 22.36 4.35
CA ASN A 178 -3.46 23.48 3.64
C ASN A 178 -4.00 23.06 2.26
N GLY A 179 -5.27 23.37 1.98
CA GLY A 179 -5.96 22.96 0.76
C GLY A 179 -6.47 21.51 0.76
N LYS A 180 -6.12 20.67 1.73
CA LYS A 180 -6.58 19.27 1.85
C LYS A 180 -7.79 19.09 2.77
N PHE A 181 -8.09 20.06 3.62
CA PHE A 181 -9.29 20.09 4.46
C PHE A 181 -9.81 21.52 4.59
N ASP A 182 -11.10 21.71 4.38
CA ASP A 182 -11.77 22.98 4.61
C ASP A 182 -12.27 23.05 6.06
N TRP A 183 -11.59 23.87 6.85
CA TRP A 183 -11.88 24.07 8.27
C TRP A 183 -13.16 24.87 8.53
N THR A 184 -13.72 25.55 7.53
CA THR A 184 -14.98 26.30 7.62
C THR A 184 -16.16 25.35 7.48
N THR A 185 -16.10 24.44 6.51
CA THR A 185 -17.17 23.47 6.24
C THR A 185 -16.94 22.12 6.93
N SER A 186 -15.76 21.92 7.54
CA SER A 186 -15.31 20.65 8.12
C SER A 186 -15.35 19.48 7.11
N SER A 187 -14.87 19.71 5.89
CA SER A 187 -14.96 18.74 4.81
C SER A 187 -13.64 18.56 4.06
N TRP A 188 -13.44 17.35 3.51
CA TRP A 188 -12.32 17.07 2.61
C TRP A 188 -12.75 17.29 1.15
N PRO A 189 -12.10 18.21 0.40
CA PRO A 189 -12.30 18.34 -1.03
C PRO A 189 -11.79 17.08 -1.75
N GLY A 190 -12.49 16.71 -2.83
CA GLY A 190 -12.06 15.65 -3.74
C GLY A 190 -10.99 16.16 -4.70
N PHE A 191 -10.00 15.32 -5.00
CA PHE A 191 -8.88 15.62 -5.90
C PHE A 191 -8.91 14.80 -7.20
N ASP A 192 -9.45 13.59 -7.14
CA ASP A 192 -9.69 12.72 -8.29
C ASP A 192 -11.15 12.23 -8.19
N GLY A 193 -12.04 12.95 -8.89
CA GLY A 193 -13.47 12.88 -8.62
C GLY A 193 -13.86 13.31 -7.20
N ALA A 194 -15.06 12.92 -6.77
CA ALA A 194 -15.61 13.33 -5.46
C ALA A 194 -15.17 12.45 -4.28
N THR A 195 -14.62 11.26 -4.56
CA THR A 195 -14.39 10.18 -3.59
C THR A 195 -12.93 10.02 -3.19
N TRP A 196 -11.97 10.62 -3.89
CA TRP A 196 -10.55 10.55 -3.52
C TRP A 196 -10.07 11.87 -2.92
N VAL A 197 -9.53 11.80 -1.70
CA VAL A 197 -9.07 12.96 -0.94
C VAL A 197 -7.57 12.82 -0.63
N GLY A 198 -6.91 13.90 -0.21
CA GLY A 198 -5.49 13.82 0.16
C GLY A 198 -5.24 12.85 1.31
N ALA A 199 -4.28 11.93 1.16
CA ALA A 199 -3.86 11.03 2.23
C ALA A 199 -3.06 11.81 3.30
N SER A 200 -3.22 11.48 4.59
CA SER A 200 -2.44 12.09 5.67
C SER A 200 -0.98 11.65 5.63
N ARG A 201 -0.08 12.47 6.20
CA ARG A 201 1.34 12.14 6.25
C ARG A 201 1.60 10.83 7.00
N GLU A 202 0.82 10.55 8.03
CA GLU A 202 0.93 9.35 8.86
C GLU A 202 0.54 8.09 8.11
N ILE A 203 -0.56 8.11 7.32
CA ILE A 203 -0.95 6.93 6.54
C ILE A 203 0.01 6.71 5.37
N THR A 204 0.51 7.78 4.75
CA THR A 204 1.55 7.70 3.72
C THR A 204 2.83 7.10 4.29
N ALA A 205 3.28 7.53 5.47
CA ALA A 205 4.41 6.92 6.16
C ALA A 205 4.20 5.43 6.44
N TYR A 206 3.00 5.03 6.90
CA TYR A 206 2.68 3.63 7.15
C TYR A 206 2.81 2.76 5.88
N TYR A 207 2.28 3.21 4.73
CA TYR A 207 2.33 2.45 3.48
C TYR A 207 3.66 2.54 2.73
N MET A 208 4.43 3.62 2.94
CA MET A 208 5.79 3.72 2.42
C MET A 208 6.78 2.85 3.20
N ASP A 209 6.54 2.57 4.49
CA ASP A 209 7.51 1.85 5.32
C ASP A 209 7.50 0.35 5.02
N PRO A 210 8.58 -0.22 4.42
CA PRO A 210 8.56 -1.62 3.98
C PRO A 210 8.44 -2.61 5.15
N ARG A 211 8.85 -2.19 6.35
CA ARG A 211 8.84 -3.04 7.56
C ARG A 211 7.43 -3.41 7.99
N ASN A 212 6.42 -2.62 7.61
CA ASN A 212 5.01 -2.93 7.87
C ASN A 212 4.47 -4.10 7.03
N PHE A 213 5.23 -4.55 6.02
CA PHE A 213 4.76 -5.50 5.01
C PHE A 213 5.68 -6.70 4.81
N LEU A 214 6.59 -6.98 5.76
CA LEU A 214 7.50 -8.13 5.73
C LEU A 214 6.80 -9.41 6.25
N ASP A 215 5.76 -9.83 5.52
CA ASP A 215 5.07 -11.10 5.69
C ASP A 215 4.81 -11.80 4.35
N ASP A 216 4.39 -13.06 4.39
CA ASP A 216 4.18 -13.93 3.23
C ASP A 216 3.01 -13.53 2.32
N LYS A 217 2.29 -12.46 2.65
CA LYS A 217 1.16 -11.92 1.90
C LYS A 217 1.52 -10.58 1.26
N TYR A 218 2.02 -9.62 2.03
CA TYR A 218 2.26 -8.24 1.57
C TYR A 218 3.67 -7.98 1.03
N ILE A 219 4.63 -8.91 1.22
CA ILE A 219 5.98 -8.78 0.67
C ILE A 219 6.01 -8.74 -0.87
N PHE A 220 4.99 -9.29 -1.52
CA PHE A 220 4.89 -9.35 -2.98
C PHE A 220 4.79 -7.96 -3.63
N GLN A 221 4.53 -6.89 -2.89
CA GLN A 221 4.69 -5.53 -3.41
C GLN A 221 6.14 -5.20 -3.80
N PHE A 222 7.10 -5.95 -3.23
CA PHE A 222 8.54 -5.86 -3.50
C PHE A 222 9.03 -6.93 -4.49
N ALA A 223 8.15 -7.81 -5.00
CA ALA A 223 8.56 -8.85 -5.94
C ALA A 223 9.18 -8.24 -7.19
N ILE A 224 10.34 -8.78 -7.62
CA ILE A 224 11.04 -8.28 -8.80
C ILE A 224 10.30 -8.70 -10.07
N HIS A 225 9.96 -7.71 -10.88
CA HIS A 225 9.26 -7.89 -12.15
C HIS A 225 10.21 -8.13 -13.33
N SER A 226 11.52 -7.98 -13.16
CA SER A 226 12.50 -8.34 -14.19
C SER A 226 12.66 -9.86 -14.30
N TYR A 227 12.80 -10.36 -15.52
CA TYR A 227 12.97 -11.78 -15.79
C TYR A 227 14.33 -12.30 -15.32
N ASN A 228 14.32 -13.40 -14.57
CA ASN A 228 15.52 -14.18 -14.25
C ASN A 228 15.36 -15.62 -14.77
N PRO A 229 15.95 -15.98 -15.92
CA PRO A 229 15.79 -17.32 -16.50
C PRO A 229 16.43 -18.44 -15.66
N ALA A 230 17.30 -18.12 -14.69
CA ALA A 230 17.90 -19.13 -13.81
C ALA A 230 16.91 -19.69 -12.78
N THR A 231 15.90 -18.92 -12.40
CA THR A 231 14.93 -19.27 -11.36
C THR A 231 13.49 -19.27 -11.85
N GLN A 232 13.20 -18.58 -12.94
CA GLN A 232 11.86 -18.41 -13.50
C GLN A 232 11.75 -19.19 -14.81
N ASN A 233 11.27 -20.43 -14.76
CA ASN A 233 11.17 -21.32 -15.90
C ASN A 233 9.74 -21.87 -16.11
N ILE A 234 9.57 -22.58 -17.24
CA ILE A 234 8.29 -23.15 -17.68
C ILE A 234 7.67 -24.12 -16.68
N ASP A 235 8.47 -24.88 -15.93
CA ASP A 235 7.94 -25.87 -14.98
C ASP A 235 7.33 -25.19 -13.75
N GLY A 236 8.00 -24.16 -13.21
CA GLY A 236 7.42 -23.31 -12.18
C GLY A 236 6.16 -22.59 -12.68
N LEU A 237 6.17 -22.12 -13.93
CA LEU A 237 4.99 -21.46 -14.51
C LEU A 237 3.81 -22.44 -14.62
N ARG A 238 4.04 -23.64 -15.14
CA ARG A 238 3.01 -24.69 -15.21
C ARG A 238 2.49 -25.09 -13.83
N ALA A 239 3.36 -25.11 -12.80
CA ALA A 239 2.93 -25.37 -11.43
C ALA A 239 1.98 -24.28 -10.92
N MET A 240 2.27 -23.01 -11.21
CA MET A 240 1.40 -21.87 -10.88
C MET A 240 0.06 -21.92 -11.61
N LEU A 241 0.05 -22.35 -12.89
CA LEU A 241 -1.16 -22.35 -13.72
C LEU A 241 -2.07 -23.57 -13.51
N ARG A 242 -1.61 -24.60 -12.79
CA ARG A 242 -2.22 -25.94 -12.71
C ARG A 242 -3.72 -25.96 -12.36
N ASP A 243 -4.15 -25.12 -11.42
CA ASP A 243 -5.54 -25.07 -10.94
C ASP A 243 -6.33 -23.89 -11.52
N SER A 244 -5.85 -23.35 -12.64
CA SER A 244 -6.44 -22.19 -13.31
C SER A 244 -6.97 -22.52 -14.71
N PHE A 245 -7.71 -21.58 -15.29
CA PHE A 245 -8.16 -21.66 -16.67
C PHE A 245 -6.99 -21.68 -17.68
N MET A 246 -5.79 -21.26 -17.26
CA MET A 246 -4.58 -21.25 -18.08
C MET A 246 -3.80 -22.57 -18.03
N ASN A 247 -4.32 -23.62 -17.37
CA ASN A 247 -3.68 -24.94 -17.34
C ASN A 247 -3.72 -25.66 -18.71
N SER A 248 -4.67 -25.34 -19.59
CA SER A 248 -4.86 -26.00 -20.90
C SER A 248 -4.28 -25.20 -22.07
N GLY A 249 -4.33 -25.76 -23.29
CA GLY A 249 -3.92 -25.05 -24.51
C GLY A 249 -4.70 -23.74 -24.72
N ALA A 250 -4.05 -22.71 -25.25
CA ALA A 250 -4.67 -21.43 -25.62
C ALA A 250 -5.42 -21.58 -26.97
N SER A 251 -6.49 -22.36 -27.01
CA SER A 251 -7.25 -22.59 -28.24
C SER A 251 -8.06 -21.35 -28.63
N GLY A 252 -7.47 -20.50 -29.47
CA GLY A 252 -8.12 -19.38 -30.15
C GLY A 252 -7.80 -19.39 -31.65
N THR A 253 -8.05 -20.50 -32.34
CA THR A 253 -7.92 -20.57 -33.82
C THR A 253 -9.31 -20.71 -34.44
N GLN A 254 -9.83 -19.61 -34.99
CA GLN A 254 -10.78 -19.67 -36.09
C GLN A 254 -10.01 -19.35 -37.36
N THR A 255 -10.07 -20.27 -38.33
CA THR A 255 -9.54 -20.14 -39.68
C THR A 255 -10.10 -18.89 -40.35
N PHE A 256 -9.23 -17.94 -40.74
CA PHE A 256 -9.57 -16.88 -41.68
C PHE A 256 -8.77 -17.07 -42.96
N THR A 257 -9.50 -17.26 -44.05
CA THR A 257 -8.97 -17.27 -45.42
C THR A 257 -8.46 -15.88 -45.79
N ASP A 258 -7.23 -15.85 -46.28
CA ASP A 258 -6.53 -14.69 -46.82
C ASP A 258 -7.34 -13.98 -47.91
N GLY A 259 -7.37 -12.65 -47.84
CA GLY A 259 -8.14 -11.81 -48.74
C GLY A 259 -7.95 -10.33 -48.48
N GLY A 260 -6.86 -9.76 -49.01
CA GLY A 260 -6.82 -8.35 -49.42
C GLY A 260 -5.77 -7.49 -48.72
N GLN A 261 -4.66 -7.27 -49.41
CA GLN A 261 -3.76 -6.15 -49.15
C GLN A 261 -4.46 -4.82 -49.39
N ALA A 262 -4.35 -3.87 -48.45
CA ALA A 262 -4.41 -2.44 -48.77
C ALA A 262 -3.71 -1.58 -47.69
N ALA A 263 -2.63 -0.94 -48.16
CA ALA A 263 -2.03 0.34 -47.79
C ALA A 263 -2.03 0.83 -46.32
N VAL A 264 -0.79 0.95 -45.82
CA VAL A 264 -0.34 1.71 -44.66
C VAL A 264 -0.53 3.22 -44.88
N GLN A 265 -1.08 3.93 -43.88
CA GLN A 265 -0.82 5.36 -43.72
C GLN A 265 -0.69 5.69 -42.23
N SER A 266 0.52 6.14 -41.86
CA SER A 266 0.97 6.45 -40.52
C SER A 266 0.74 7.92 -40.17
N THR A 267 0.21 8.20 -38.98
CA THR A 267 0.47 9.44 -38.24
C THR A 267 0.56 9.09 -36.76
N ALA A 268 1.76 9.25 -36.21
CA ALA A 268 2.08 9.04 -34.80
C ALA A 268 1.78 10.32 -34.02
N GLU A 269 1.03 10.22 -32.93
CA GLU A 269 1.01 11.21 -31.86
C GLU A 269 1.08 10.47 -30.51
N ASN A 270 1.97 11.01 -29.67
CA ASN A 270 2.44 10.44 -28.42
C ASN A 270 1.63 11.08 -27.28
N THR A 271 0.79 10.31 -26.59
CA THR A 271 0.21 10.71 -25.31
C THR A 271 0.22 9.53 -24.36
N SER A 272 0.89 9.74 -23.24
CA SER A 272 1.07 8.85 -22.09
C SER A 272 -0.19 8.84 -21.22
N GLU A 273 -0.79 7.68 -20.98
CA GLU A 273 -1.85 7.51 -19.98
C GLU A 273 -1.78 6.16 -19.24
N SER A 274 -2.07 6.26 -17.94
CA SER A 274 -2.08 5.27 -16.87
C SER A 274 -3.23 4.25 -16.97
N PHE A 275 -3.01 3.02 -16.49
CA PHE A 275 -3.96 1.93 -16.65
C PHE A 275 -3.87 0.83 -15.57
N LEU A 276 -4.90 0.68 -14.72
CA LEU A 276 -5.76 -0.52 -14.51
C LEU A 276 -6.93 -0.16 -13.57
N GLY A 277 -8.16 -0.55 -13.94
CA GLY A 277 -9.40 -0.09 -13.30
C GLY A 277 -9.87 -0.92 -12.09
N PHE A 278 -10.15 -0.20 -11.01
CA PHE A 278 -11.42 -0.29 -10.26
C PHE A 278 -11.94 1.14 -10.08
N GLU A 279 -13.21 1.36 -10.44
CA GLU A 279 -14.06 2.58 -10.41
C GLU A 279 -13.47 3.97 -10.05
N GLY A 280 -13.55 4.92 -11.01
CA GLY A 280 -13.56 6.38 -10.76
C GLY A 280 -12.91 7.27 -11.86
N PRO A 281 -13.58 8.23 -12.53
CA PRO A 281 -13.16 8.72 -13.86
C PRO A 281 -13.04 10.25 -14.07
N GLY A 282 -12.35 10.66 -15.15
CA GLY A 282 -12.82 11.71 -16.06
C GLY A 282 -12.12 13.08 -15.99
N GLU A 283 -11.33 13.39 -17.03
CA GLU A 283 -10.84 14.74 -17.31
C GLU A 283 -11.78 15.50 -18.26
N THR A 284 -12.06 16.76 -17.94
CA THR A 284 -12.39 17.82 -18.91
C THR A 284 -11.48 19.00 -18.62
N GLY A 285 -10.63 19.33 -19.58
CA GLY A 285 -9.62 20.38 -19.47
C GLY A 285 -10.14 21.79 -19.80
N ASP A 286 -9.25 22.76 -19.61
CA ASP A 286 -9.28 24.03 -20.33
C ASP A 286 -7.85 24.48 -20.69
N ARG A 287 -7.76 25.02 -21.92
CA ARG A 287 -6.55 25.36 -22.67
C ARG A 287 -5.96 26.72 -22.26
N ALA A 288 -4.65 26.87 -22.45
CA ALA A 288 -4.03 28.15 -22.80
C ALA A 288 -2.89 27.95 -23.83
N GLU A 289 -2.75 28.95 -24.68
CA GLU A 289 -2.23 28.99 -26.04
C GLU A 289 -0.76 29.48 -26.14
N SER A 290 -0.16 29.37 -27.35
CA SER A 290 1.09 29.97 -27.86
C SER A 290 2.27 28.99 -28.00
N GLY A 291 3.01 28.87 -29.10
CA GLY A 291 3.08 29.61 -30.36
C GLY A 291 4.17 28.95 -31.23
N ALA A 292 3.96 28.92 -32.54
CA ALA A 292 4.74 28.14 -33.50
C ALA A 292 6.17 28.68 -33.76
N VAL A 293 7.14 27.78 -33.97
CA VAL A 293 8.32 28.00 -34.84
C VAL A 293 8.70 26.71 -35.59
N GLN A 294 8.92 26.90 -36.88
CA GLN A 294 9.17 25.96 -37.97
C GLN A 294 10.68 25.67 -38.16
N THR A 295 11.07 24.47 -38.62
CA THR A 295 12.20 24.19 -39.57
C THR A 295 12.39 22.67 -39.78
N THR A 296 11.99 22.13 -40.94
CA THR A 296 12.78 21.61 -42.09
C THR A 296 13.60 20.32 -41.89
N ALA A 297 13.23 19.33 -42.70
CA ALA A 297 13.77 17.98 -42.84
C ALA A 297 15.03 17.90 -43.74
N GLY A 298 15.81 16.82 -43.56
CA GLY A 298 16.86 16.40 -44.47
C GLY A 298 17.08 14.88 -44.40
N ASN A 299 16.76 14.20 -45.50
CA ASN A 299 16.82 12.75 -45.70
C ASN A 299 18.21 12.35 -46.24
N GLY A 300 18.77 11.21 -45.84
CA GLY A 300 20.04 10.70 -46.38
C GLY A 300 20.28 9.22 -46.05
N SER A 301 20.06 8.36 -47.04
CA SER A 301 20.35 6.92 -47.01
C SER A 301 21.69 6.66 -47.70
N ALA A 302 22.54 5.80 -47.13
CA ALA A 302 23.74 5.26 -47.79
C ALA A 302 24.03 3.83 -47.33
N VAL A 303 24.44 3.02 -48.31
CA VAL A 303 24.72 1.57 -48.29
C VAL A 303 26.23 1.35 -48.44
N ILE A 304 26.70 0.08 -48.29
CA ILE A 304 28.04 -0.54 -48.55
C ILE A 304 28.76 -0.95 -47.24
N SER A 305 29.43 -2.10 -47.06
CA SER A 305 29.46 -3.46 -47.65
C SER A 305 30.46 -4.31 -46.82
N VAL A 306 30.25 -5.63 -46.85
CA VAL A 306 30.99 -6.86 -46.44
C VAL A 306 32.48 -6.86 -46.01
N GLY A 307 32.80 -7.84 -45.14
CA GLY A 307 34.11 -8.49 -44.96
C GLY A 307 34.00 -9.82 -44.19
N GLU A 308 34.38 -10.94 -44.84
CA GLU A 308 34.33 -12.35 -44.41
C GLU A 308 35.48 -12.76 -43.45
N GLY A 309 35.23 -13.58 -42.41
CA GLY A 309 35.69 -15.00 -42.32
C GLY A 309 36.82 -15.22 -41.28
N PRO A 310 37.15 -16.44 -40.81
CA PRO A 310 36.76 -17.77 -41.31
C PRO A 310 36.14 -18.73 -40.26
N GLY A 311 35.51 -19.81 -40.75
CA GLY A 311 34.92 -20.89 -39.95
C GLY A 311 35.63 -22.25 -40.08
N ILE A 312 35.17 -23.20 -39.26
CA ILE A 312 35.27 -24.67 -39.34
C ILE A 312 33.99 -25.20 -38.63
N GLY A 313 33.26 -26.26 -38.95
CA GLY A 313 33.28 -27.34 -39.93
C GLY A 313 32.19 -28.34 -39.47
N LEU A 314 31.37 -28.83 -40.40
CA LEU A 314 30.13 -29.62 -40.22
C LEU A 314 30.32 -30.99 -39.53
N GLY A 315 29.27 -31.47 -38.85
CA GLY A 315 29.17 -32.86 -38.38
C GLY A 315 27.81 -33.23 -37.81
N SER A 316 26.91 -33.72 -38.66
CA SER A 316 25.68 -34.42 -38.30
C SER A 316 25.97 -35.79 -37.69
N ASN A 317 25.36 -36.12 -36.54
CA ASN A 317 24.90 -37.49 -36.27
C ASN A 317 23.88 -37.49 -35.11
N ALA A 318 22.67 -37.92 -35.45
CA ALA A 318 21.62 -38.28 -34.52
C ALA A 318 21.96 -39.64 -33.87
N ALA A 319 21.79 -39.73 -32.55
CA ALA A 319 21.62 -40.99 -31.85
C ALA A 319 20.43 -40.83 -30.91
N SER A 320 19.34 -41.50 -31.27
CA SER A 320 18.11 -41.64 -30.50
C SER A 320 18.35 -42.43 -29.21
N ALA A 321 17.83 -41.93 -28.09
CA ALA A 321 17.41 -42.75 -26.97
C ALA A 321 16.03 -42.26 -26.50
N SER A 322 15.02 -43.02 -26.90
CA SER A 322 13.60 -42.86 -26.62
C SER A 322 13.25 -43.37 -25.23
N GLY A 323 12.57 -42.55 -24.43
CA GLY A 323 11.78 -42.95 -23.26
C GLY A 323 10.65 -41.94 -23.08
N GLY A 324 9.47 -42.27 -23.59
CA GLY A 324 8.42 -41.29 -23.89
C GLY A 324 7.61 -40.78 -22.70
N ALA A 325 7.35 -39.47 -22.72
CA ALA A 325 6.03 -38.92 -22.46
C ALA A 325 5.61 -38.16 -23.73
N SER A 326 4.50 -38.59 -24.34
CA SER A 326 3.99 -38.07 -25.60
C SER A 326 3.51 -36.62 -25.44
N ILE A 327 4.25 -35.65 -25.99
CA ILE A 327 3.75 -34.27 -26.16
C ILE A 327 3.33 -34.13 -27.61
N THR A 328 2.02 -34.16 -27.84
CA THR A 328 1.42 -33.78 -29.11
C THR A 328 1.43 -32.26 -29.21
N LEU A 329 2.40 -31.70 -29.93
CA LEU A 329 2.45 -30.28 -30.28
C LEU A 329 1.57 -30.02 -31.50
N THR A 330 0.41 -29.40 -31.28
CA THR A 330 -0.48 -28.90 -32.34
C THR A 330 -0.62 -27.38 -32.23
N GLY A 331 0.08 -26.63 -33.07
CA GLY A 331 -0.35 -25.37 -33.72
C GLY A 331 -0.82 -24.15 -32.90
N ALA A 332 -1.00 -24.22 -31.59
CA ALA A 332 -1.27 -23.09 -30.70
C ALA A 332 -0.54 -23.37 -29.38
N GLY A 333 0.40 -22.50 -28.98
CA GLY A 333 1.17 -22.69 -27.74
C GLY A 333 0.24 -22.81 -26.52
N SER A 334 0.66 -23.53 -25.48
CA SER A 334 -0.04 -23.45 -24.20
C SER A 334 0.05 -22.02 -23.64
N TYR A 335 -0.84 -21.62 -22.73
CA TYR A 335 -0.70 -20.31 -22.06
C TYR A 335 0.68 -20.17 -21.42
N ALA A 336 1.21 -21.25 -20.86
CA ALA A 336 2.54 -21.26 -20.28
C ALA A 336 3.61 -20.91 -21.32
N ASP A 337 3.55 -21.49 -22.52
CA ASP A 337 4.52 -21.21 -23.58
C ASP A 337 4.41 -19.76 -24.08
N ILE A 338 3.18 -19.25 -24.25
CA ILE A 338 2.92 -17.85 -24.65
C ILE A 338 3.43 -16.86 -23.60
N ILE A 339 3.21 -17.15 -22.31
CA ILE A 339 3.68 -16.29 -21.22
C ILE A 339 5.21 -16.33 -21.10
N MET A 340 5.85 -17.48 -21.31
CA MET A 340 7.31 -17.56 -21.37
C MET A 340 7.86 -16.77 -22.56
N GLU A 341 7.23 -16.86 -23.72
CA GLU A 341 7.59 -16.04 -24.88
C GLU A 341 7.44 -14.55 -24.58
N ALA A 342 6.36 -14.14 -23.94
CA ALA A 342 6.15 -12.76 -23.51
C ALA A 342 7.24 -12.32 -22.51
N ALA A 343 7.60 -13.17 -21.55
CA ALA A 343 8.67 -12.92 -20.58
C ALA A 343 10.03 -12.74 -21.26
N GLU A 344 10.39 -13.61 -22.21
CA GLU A 344 11.63 -13.50 -22.98
C GLU A 344 11.67 -12.23 -23.83
N LYS A 345 10.58 -11.90 -24.54
CA LYS A 345 10.50 -10.70 -25.39
C LYS A 345 10.56 -9.40 -24.59
N THR A 346 9.94 -9.38 -23.41
CA THR A 346 9.75 -8.16 -22.63
C THR A 346 10.69 -8.03 -21.43
N GLN A 347 11.48 -9.07 -21.16
CA GLN A 347 12.34 -9.21 -19.99
C GLN A 347 11.56 -9.08 -18.66
N GLN A 348 10.30 -9.51 -18.65
CA GLN A 348 9.44 -9.51 -17.47
C GLN A 348 9.34 -10.90 -16.83
N ASN A 349 9.19 -10.93 -15.53
CA ASN A 349 8.99 -12.13 -14.74
C ASN A 349 7.70 -12.86 -15.18
N PRO A 350 7.79 -14.10 -15.71
CA PRO A 350 6.63 -14.84 -16.20
C PRO A 350 5.62 -15.16 -15.10
N TYR A 351 6.06 -15.31 -13.86
CA TYR A 351 5.17 -15.58 -12.72
C TYR A 351 4.36 -14.34 -12.36
N VAL A 352 4.95 -13.14 -12.47
CA VAL A 352 4.22 -11.88 -12.31
C VAL A 352 3.20 -11.71 -13.43
N LEU A 353 3.58 -11.94 -14.69
CA LEU A 353 2.65 -11.87 -15.83
C LEU A 353 1.47 -12.83 -15.65
N ALA A 354 1.74 -14.08 -15.25
CA ALA A 354 0.71 -15.07 -15.00
C ALA A 354 -0.23 -14.68 -13.84
N ALA A 355 0.32 -14.24 -12.70
CA ALA A 355 -0.50 -13.77 -11.59
C ALA A 355 -1.37 -12.58 -11.97
N MET A 356 -0.85 -11.63 -12.73
CA MET A 356 -1.62 -10.49 -13.22
C MET A 356 -2.80 -10.99 -14.08
N ILE A 357 -2.57 -11.89 -15.04
CA ILE A 357 -3.66 -12.45 -15.86
C ILE A 357 -4.70 -13.18 -15.00
N LEU A 358 -4.26 -14.01 -14.05
CA LEU A 358 -5.16 -14.73 -13.14
C LEU A 358 -6.01 -13.77 -12.30
N GLN A 359 -5.41 -12.69 -11.82
CA GLN A 359 -6.09 -11.65 -11.07
C GLN A 359 -7.10 -10.91 -11.94
N GLU A 360 -6.70 -10.47 -13.13
CA GLU A 360 -7.52 -9.66 -14.04
C GLU A 360 -8.70 -10.43 -14.64
N GLN A 361 -8.53 -11.72 -14.89
CA GLN A 361 -9.53 -12.53 -15.61
C GLN A 361 -10.29 -13.49 -14.69
N GLY A 362 -9.89 -13.62 -13.43
CA GLY A 362 -10.51 -14.49 -12.44
C GLY A 362 -10.64 -15.94 -12.95
N LYS A 363 -11.87 -16.40 -13.17
CA LYS A 363 -12.16 -17.75 -13.69
C LYS A 363 -11.88 -17.93 -15.18
N GLY A 364 -11.41 -16.89 -15.87
CA GLY A 364 -11.14 -16.94 -17.30
C GLY A 364 -12.39 -16.76 -18.19
N THR A 365 -13.51 -16.33 -17.61
CA THR A 365 -14.82 -16.23 -18.31
C THR A 365 -15.19 -14.79 -18.65
N SER A 366 -14.25 -13.85 -18.50
CA SER A 366 -14.46 -12.43 -18.80
C SER A 366 -14.72 -12.22 -20.29
N GLY A 367 -15.59 -11.25 -20.61
CA GLY A 367 -15.78 -10.80 -21.99
C GLY A 367 -14.49 -10.29 -22.64
N SER A 368 -13.52 -9.80 -21.85
CA SER A 368 -12.22 -9.33 -22.35
C SER A 368 -11.40 -10.43 -23.04
N ILE A 369 -11.64 -11.71 -22.71
CA ILE A 369 -10.83 -12.83 -23.22
C ILE A 369 -11.67 -13.96 -23.83
N SER A 370 -12.99 -13.77 -23.95
CA SER A 370 -13.91 -14.77 -24.51
C SER A 370 -13.66 -15.07 -25.99
N GLY A 371 -13.02 -14.14 -26.71
CA GLY A 371 -12.85 -14.19 -28.17
C GLY A 371 -14.12 -13.88 -28.97
N SER A 372 -15.26 -13.58 -28.32
CA SER A 372 -16.54 -13.35 -29.02
C SER A 372 -16.53 -12.12 -29.93
N SER A 373 -15.65 -11.16 -29.66
CA SER A 373 -15.42 -9.96 -30.49
C SER A 373 -14.35 -10.15 -31.58
N GLY A 374 -13.73 -11.33 -31.67
CA GLY A 374 -12.55 -11.58 -32.50
C GLY A 374 -11.24 -10.98 -31.94
N HIS A 375 -11.29 -10.37 -30.76
CA HIS A 375 -10.16 -9.71 -30.11
C HIS A 375 -10.07 -10.11 -28.64
N TYR A 376 -8.87 -10.00 -28.08
CA TYR A 376 -8.58 -10.40 -26.70
C TYR A 376 -7.84 -9.30 -25.95
N ASN A 377 -8.07 -9.22 -24.65
CA ASN A 377 -7.39 -8.31 -23.75
C ASN A 377 -7.15 -8.95 -22.37
N TYR A 378 -6.06 -9.72 -22.25
CA TYR A 378 -5.73 -10.50 -21.05
C TYR A 378 -5.31 -9.64 -19.85
N PHE A 379 -4.81 -8.44 -20.12
CA PHE A 379 -4.37 -7.49 -19.13
C PHE A 379 -5.35 -6.33 -18.96
N ASN A 380 -6.52 -6.39 -19.59
CA ASN A 380 -7.52 -5.32 -19.62
C ASN A 380 -7.05 -3.98 -20.22
N VAL A 381 -5.90 -3.86 -20.89
CA VAL A 381 -5.31 -2.58 -21.36
C VAL A 381 -6.31 -1.66 -22.07
N GLY A 382 -6.47 -0.44 -21.56
CA GLY A 382 -7.45 0.53 -22.09
C GLY A 382 -8.90 0.30 -21.63
N ALA A 383 -9.14 -0.63 -20.69
CA ALA A 383 -10.46 -0.88 -20.12
C ALA A 383 -10.80 0.12 -19.00
N TYR A 384 -11.71 1.03 -19.28
CA TYR A 384 -12.36 1.90 -18.30
C TYR A 384 -13.73 2.32 -18.83
N ALA A 385 -14.68 2.58 -17.93
CA ALA A 385 -16.01 3.01 -18.33
C ALA A 385 -15.98 4.50 -18.66
N GLN A 386 -16.23 4.85 -19.92
CA GLN A 386 -16.39 6.25 -20.37
C GLN A 386 -17.13 6.26 -21.72
N ASN A 387 -17.84 7.35 -22.00
CA ASN A 387 -18.61 7.56 -23.24
C ASN A 387 -19.69 6.49 -23.50
N GLY A 388 -20.32 5.98 -22.44
CA GLY A 388 -21.39 4.98 -22.53
C GLY A 388 -20.90 3.55 -22.83
N MET A 389 -19.59 3.33 -22.98
CA MET A 389 -19.00 1.99 -23.05
C MET A 389 -18.65 1.49 -21.65
N SER A 390 -18.93 0.21 -21.40
CA SER A 390 -18.37 -0.51 -20.26
C SER A 390 -16.84 -0.65 -20.40
N ALA A 391 -16.16 -0.92 -19.29
CA ALA A 391 -14.71 -1.14 -19.29
C ALA A 391 -14.30 -2.28 -20.25
N VAL A 392 -15.06 -3.37 -20.29
CA VAL A 392 -14.80 -4.51 -21.19
C VAL A 392 -14.93 -4.11 -22.66
N GLU A 393 -16.01 -3.41 -23.02
CA GLU A 393 -16.22 -2.93 -24.40
C GLU A 393 -15.09 -2.00 -24.85
N ARG A 394 -14.70 -1.07 -23.97
CA ARG A 394 -13.61 -0.14 -24.27
C ARG A 394 -12.26 -0.84 -24.39
N GLY A 395 -11.97 -1.79 -23.51
CA GLY A 395 -10.73 -2.58 -23.57
C GLY A 395 -10.65 -3.42 -24.85
N LEU A 396 -11.76 -4.00 -25.30
CA LEU A 396 -11.82 -4.73 -26.57
C LEU A 396 -11.76 -3.80 -27.79
N TRP A 397 -12.34 -2.60 -27.70
CA TRP A 397 -12.19 -1.57 -28.72
C TRP A 397 -10.72 -1.14 -28.84
N TYR A 398 -10.04 -0.89 -27.72
CA TYR A 398 -8.60 -0.59 -27.71
C TYR A 398 -7.79 -1.72 -28.35
N ALA A 399 -8.11 -2.97 -28.02
CA ALA A 399 -7.45 -4.16 -28.56
C ALA A 399 -7.68 -4.36 -30.08
N SER A 400 -8.78 -3.85 -30.63
CA SER A 400 -9.11 -4.00 -32.06
C SER A 400 -8.54 -2.92 -32.97
N GLN A 401 -8.00 -1.83 -32.41
CA GLN A 401 -7.38 -0.77 -33.20
C GLN A 401 -6.03 -1.24 -33.79
N ASN A 402 -5.62 -0.69 -34.93
CA ASN A 402 -4.23 -0.78 -35.37
C ASN A 402 -3.38 0.16 -34.51
N GLY A 403 -2.25 -0.32 -33.96
CA GLY A 403 -1.38 0.55 -33.17
C GLY A 403 -0.24 -0.16 -32.46
N SER A 404 0.35 0.55 -31.48
CA SER A 404 1.46 0.05 -30.66
C SER A 404 1.14 -1.25 -29.94
N TYR A 405 2.19 -1.94 -29.48
CA TYR A 405 2.13 -3.19 -28.72
C TYR A 405 1.55 -4.38 -29.49
N GLY A 406 1.77 -4.41 -30.81
CA GLY A 406 1.35 -5.52 -31.67
C GLY A 406 -0.16 -5.61 -31.91
N ARG A 407 -0.90 -4.51 -31.72
CA ARG A 407 -2.34 -4.45 -32.02
C ARG A 407 -2.61 -4.41 -33.53
N PRO A 408 -3.68 -5.04 -34.02
CA PRO A 408 -4.82 -5.57 -33.26
C PRO A 408 -4.53 -6.91 -32.58
N TRP A 409 -5.02 -7.06 -31.36
CA TRP A 409 -4.87 -8.28 -30.55
C TRP A 409 -5.94 -9.31 -30.92
N ASN A 410 -5.88 -9.79 -32.16
CA ASN A 410 -6.81 -10.74 -32.74
C ASN A 410 -6.45 -12.21 -32.48
N THR A 411 -5.44 -12.47 -31.65
CA THR A 411 -5.10 -13.81 -31.12
C THR A 411 -4.77 -13.69 -29.63
N VAL A 412 -4.90 -14.82 -28.91
CA VAL A 412 -4.52 -14.90 -27.49
C VAL A 412 -3.04 -14.52 -27.31
N GLU A 413 -2.16 -15.06 -28.15
CA GLU A 413 -0.73 -14.76 -28.15
C GLU A 413 -0.43 -13.26 -28.29
N LYS A 414 -1.02 -12.59 -29.29
CA LYS A 414 -0.80 -11.15 -29.50
C LYS A 414 -1.29 -10.32 -28.32
N SER A 415 -2.40 -10.70 -27.71
CA SER A 415 -2.93 -10.01 -26.53
C SER A 415 -2.01 -10.14 -25.32
N ILE A 416 -1.50 -11.34 -25.06
CA ILE A 416 -0.60 -11.58 -23.92
C ILE A 416 0.76 -10.91 -24.16
N VAL A 417 1.38 -11.13 -25.32
CA VAL A 417 2.68 -10.52 -25.66
C VAL A 417 2.56 -9.00 -25.74
N GLY A 418 1.50 -8.47 -26.35
CA GLY A 418 1.25 -7.04 -26.48
C GLY A 418 0.96 -6.35 -25.14
N GLY A 419 0.11 -6.92 -24.30
CA GLY A 419 -0.13 -6.39 -22.96
C GLY A 419 1.13 -6.42 -22.09
N ALA A 420 1.95 -7.48 -22.20
CA ALA A 420 3.25 -7.51 -21.55
C ALA A 420 4.18 -6.39 -22.07
N GLN A 421 4.24 -6.16 -23.39
CA GLN A 421 5.03 -5.07 -23.97
C GLN A 421 4.61 -3.70 -23.42
N PHE A 422 3.31 -3.45 -23.28
CA PHE A 422 2.79 -2.24 -22.67
C PHE A 422 3.37 -2.01 -21.28
N PHE A 423 3.34 -3.01 -20.38
CA PHE A 423 3.88 -2.85 -19.04
C PHE A 423 5.41 -2.70 -19.01
N ALA A 424 6.12 -3.44 -19.85
CA ALA A 424 7.57 -3.36 -19.90
C ALA A 424 8.05 -1.98 -20.37
N GLU A 425 7.44 -1.44 -21.42
CA GLU A 425 7.82 -0.16 -22.00
C GLU A 425 7.52 1.01 -21.07
N ASN A 426 6.37 0.99 -20.40
CA ASN A 426 5.97 2.09 -19.54
C ASN A 426 6.64 2.00 -18.16
N TYR A 427 6.87 0.82 -17.57
CA TYR A 427 7.31 0.75 -16.16
C TYR A 427 8.68 0.09 -15.99
N LEU A 428 8.87 -1.11 -16.56
CA LEU A 428 10.11 -1.87 -16.37
C LEU A 428 11.33 -1.13 -16.92
N LYS A 429 11.23 -0.57 -18.13
CA LYS A 429 12.32 0.20 -18.77
C LYS A 429 12.62 1.51 -18.04
N ALA A 430 11.67 2.04 -17.28
CA ALA A 430 11.87 3.19 -16.39
C ALA A 430 12.49 2.79 -15.03
N GLY A 431 12.83 1.51 -14.83
CA GLY A 431 13.41 0.96 -13.62
C GLY A 431 12.39 0.58 -12.55
N GLN A 432 11.09 0.85 -12.74
CA GLN A 432 10.02 0.60 -11.77
C GLN A 432 9.63 -0.89 -11.71
N ASN A 433 10.57 -1.69 -11.20
CA ASN A 433 10.58 -3.15 -11.30
C ASN A 433 9.86 -3.85 -10.14
N THR A 434 9.09 -3.13 -9.33
CA THR A 434 8.23 -3.66 -8.26
C THR A 434 6.95 -2.83 -8.17
N LEU A 435 5.88 -3.38 -7.58
CA LEU A 435 4.65 -2.62 -7.32
C LEU A 435 4.90 -1.42 -6.40
N TYR A 436 5.82 -1.55 -5.44
CA TYR A 436 6.25 -0.45 -4.59
C TYR A 436 6.84 0.72 -5.41
N LEU A 437 7.76 0.42 -6.33
CA LEU A 437 8.39 1.44 -7.17
C LEU A 437 7.42 2.05 -8.17
N LYS A 438 6.41 1.29 -8.61
CA LYS A 438 5.30 1.82 -9.42
C LYS A 438 4.44 2.80 -8.62
N LYS A 439 4.20 2.57 -7.32
CA LYS A 439 3.44 3.52 -6.49
C LYS A 439 4.26 4.72 -6.06
N PHE A 440 5.41 4.54 -5.44
CA PHE A 440 6.12 5.62 -4.77
C PHE A 440 7.23 6.25 -5.62
N ASN A 441 7.69 5.53 -6.65
CA ASN A 441 8.78 5.91 -7.54
C ASN A 441 9.92 6.68 -6.85
N VAL A 442 10.70 5.96 -6.04
CA VAL A 442 11.79 6.54 -5.24
C VAL A 442 13.16 6.34 -5.88
N GLN A 443 13.21 6.38 -7.21
CA GLN A 443 14.44 6.23 -7.99
C GLN A 443 14.36 6.90 -9.37
N GLY A 444 15.49 6.95 -10.06
CA GLY A 444 15.59 7.55 -11.40
C GLY A 444 15.55 9.09 -11.35
N ALA A 445 15.41 9.72 -12.51
CA ALA A 445 15.44 11.19 -12.62
C ALA A 445 14.12 11.86 -12.21
N ASN A 446 13.00 11.13 -12.25
CA ASN A 446 11.64 11.65 -12.02
C ASN A 446 11.02 11.10 -10.72
N ILE A 447 11.74 11.21 -9.60
CA ILE A 447 11.28 10.71 -8.29
C ILE A 447 9.93 11.32 -7.90
N TYR A 448 9.06 10.52 -7.26
CA TYR A 448 7.68 10.87 -6.86
C TYR A 448 6.73 11.29 -8.00
N LYS A 449 7.15 11.07 -9.26
CA LYS A 449 6.35 11.29 -10.46
C LYS A 449 6.27 10.00 -11.26
N HIS A 450 5.45 9.98 -12.32
CA HIS A 450 5.26 8.78 -13.14
C HIS A 450 4.87 7.56 -12.28
N GLN A 451 3.99 7.82 -11.32
CA GLN A 451 3.44 6.81 -10.45
C GLN A 451 2.27 6.14 -11.17
N TYR A 452 2.20 4.84 -11.06
CA TYR A 452 1.14 4.03 -11.64
C TYR A 452 -0.23 4.32 -11.02
N MET A 453 -0.25 4.73 -9.75
CA MET A 453 -1.47 4.93 -8.97
C MET A 453 -1.27 6.02 -7.91
N THR A 454 -2.33 6.76 -7.61
CA THR A 454 -2.36 7.78 -6.54
C THR A 454 -2.81 7.20 -5.20
N ASN A 455 -3.60 6.11 -5.20
CA ASN A 455 -4.02 5.41 -3.98
C ASN A 455 -2.80 4.97 -3.17
N VAL A 456 -2.64 5.53 -1.97
CA VAL A 456 -1.52 5.25 -1.07
C VAL A 456 -1.44 3.78 -0.64
N GLN A 457 -2.56 3.07 -0.64
CA GLN A 457 -2.64 1.65 -0.28
C GLN A 457 -2.25 0.72 -1.44
N GLY A 458 -2.20 1.24 -2.67
CA GLY A 458 -2.27 0.46 -3.90
C GLY A 458 -1.17 -0.60 -4.01
N ALA A 459 0.10 -0.24 -3.74
CA ALA A 459 1.20 -1.20 -3.82
C ALA A 459 1.04 -2.40 -2.86
N ALA A 460 0.62 -2.15 -1.62
CA ALA A 460 0.41 -3.22 -0.64
C ALA A 460 -0.80 -4.10 -1.01
N GLU A 461 -1.88 -3.51 -1.47
CA GLU A 461 -3.08 -4.24 -1.89
C GLU A 461 -2.85 -5.07 -3.16
N GLU A 462 -2.21 -4.48 -4.17
CA GLU A 462 -1.81 -5.18 -5.38
C GLU A 462 -0.77 -6.26 -5.07
N GLY A 463 0.17 -6.00 -4.16
CA GLY A 463 1.12 -7.00 -3.69
C GLY A 463 0.41 -8.20 -3.05
N ALA A 464 -0.55 -7.96 -2.17
CA ALA A 464 -1.33 -9.04 -1.56
C ALA A 464 -2.14 -9.84 -2.58
N LYS A 465 -2.69 -9.18 -3.61
CA LYS A 465 -3.39 -9.85 -4.72
C LYS A 465 -2.41 -10.66 -5.58
N LEU A 466 -1.27 -10.08 -5.96
CA LEU A 466 -0.18 -10.75 -6.68
C LEU A 466 0.28 -12.01 -5.95
N GLY A 467 0.55 -11.91 -4.65
CA GLY A 467 0.94 -13.02 -3.79
C GLY A 467 -0.09 -14.14 -3.69
N SER A 468 -1.38 -13.85 -3.91
CA SER A 468 -2.44 -14.86 -3.93
C SER A 468 -2.39 -15.76 -5.17
N GLY A 469 -1.74 -15.32 -6.25
CA GLY A 469 -1.47 -16.14 -7.43
C GLY A 469 -0.37 -17.18 -7.22
N TYR A 470 0.44 -17.06 -6.17
CA TYR A 470 1.50 -18.02 -5.84
C TYR A 470 0.95 -19.12 -4.93
N THR A 471 0.90 -20.35 -5.46
CA THR A 471 0.50 -21.54 -4.69
C THR A 471 1.47 -21.83 -3.54
N ALA A 472 1.07 -22.69 -2.60
CA ALA A 472 1.94 -23.09 -1.49
C ALA A 472 3.26 -23.71 -2.00
N GLU A 473 3.20 -24.49 -3.07
CA GLU A 473 4.37 -25.09 -3.73
C GLU A 473 5.25 -24.02 -4.39
N MET A 474 4.63 -23.06 -5.08
CA MET A 474 5.34 -21.94 -5.72
C MET A 474 6.07 -21.05 -4.71
N LYS A 475 5.50 -20.87 -3.50
CA LYS A 475 6.17 -20.13 -2.43
C LYS A 475 7.41 -20.87 -1.90
N GLN A 476 7.56 -22.18 -2.11
CA GLN A 476 8.77 -22.91 -1.74
C GLN A 476 9.90 -22.78 -2.78
N LEU A 477 9.59 -22.32 -3.99
CA LEU A 477 10.58 -22.03 -5.03
C LEU A 477 11.29 -20.69 -4.79
N PRO A 478 12.45 -20.46 -5.41
CA PRO A 478 13.15 -19.18 -5.32
C PRO A 478 12.27 -18.03 -5.78
N GLN A 479 12.12 -17.02 -4.93
CA GLN A 479 11.46 -15.75 -5.23
C GLN A 479 12.39 -14.61 -4.86
N GLU A 480 12.42 -13.56 -5.68
CA GLU A 480 13.30 -12.41 -5.47
C GLU A 480 12.50 -11.15 -5.15
N PHE A 481 12.90 -10.47 -4.09
CA PHE A 481 12.27 -9.24 -3.62
C PHE A 481 13.31 -8.12 -3.56
N SER A 482 12.94 -6.93 -4.03
CA SER A 482 13.73 -5.71 -3.95
C SER A 482 13.08 -4.76 -2.95
N ILE A 483 13.63 -4.71 -1.74
CA ILE A 483 13.01 -4.04 -0.58
C ILE A 483 13.68 -2.68 -0.37
N PRO A 484 12.94 -1.56 -0.41
CA PRO A 484 13.52 -0.23 -0.27
C PRO A 484 14.09 0.01 1.14
N ILE A 485 15.21 0.73 1.18
CA ILE A 485 15.89 1.16 2.40
C ILE A 485 16.18 2.65 2.23
N TYR A 486 15.52 3.47 3.05
CA TYR A 486 15.73 4.92 3.09
C TYR A 486 16.78 5.29 4.12
N GLU A 487 17.40 6.45 3.93
CA GLU A 487 18.29 7.04 4.91
C GLU A 487 17.47 7.68 6.05
N ASN A 488 18.01 7.66 7.27
CA ASN A 488 17.41 8.31 8.45
C ASN A 488 15.96 7.88 8.77
N MET A 489 15.62 6.62 8.50
CA MET A 489 14.33 6.07 8.94
C MET A 489 14.25 6.01 10.47
N PRO A 490 13.06 6.23 11.07
CA PRO A 490 12.84 5.95 12.49
C PRO A 490 13.18 4.50 12.85
N ASP A 491 13.64 4.25 14.07
CA ASP A 491 14.04 2.90 14.50
C ASP A 491 12.88 1.89 14.52
N THR A 492 11.66 2.37 14.72
CA THR A 492 10.44 1.57 14.70
C THR A 492 9.66 1.79 13.40
N PRO A 493 8.92 0.77 12.91
CA PRO A 493 8.02 0.93 11.78
C PRO A 493 7.01 2.06 11.99
N ALA A 494 6.68 2.79 10.93
CA ALA A 494 5.68 3.85 10.97
C ALA A 494 4.35 3.28 11.48
N PRO A 495 3.76 3.81 12.57
CA PRO A 495 2.52 3.29 13.13
C PRO A 495 1.35 3.65 12.23
N ILE A 496 0.34 2.78 12.23
CA ILE A 496 -0.90 3.06 11.55
C ILE A 496 -1.72 4.11 12.34
N PRO A 497 -2.19 5.20 11.71
CA PRO A 497 -3.11 6.12 12.35
C PRO A 497 -4.50 5.47 12.56
N THR A 498 -5.10 5.68 13.73
CA THR A 498 -6.37 5.04 14.13
C THR A 498 -7.48 5.99 14.57
N GLY A 499 -7.22 7.30 14.61
CA GLY A 499 -8.21 8.30 15.01
C GLY A 499 -9.37 8.41 14.01
N ASP A 500 -10.60 8.55 14.51
CA ASP A 500 -11.79 8.68 13.66
C ASP A 500 -12.82 9.66 14.22
N GLY A 501 -13.63 10.26 13.34
CA GLY A 501 -14.52 11.38 13.65
C GLY A 501 -14.06 12.71 13.03
N ASN A 502 -14.81 13.79 13.22
CA ASN A 502 -14.45 15.09 12.66
C ASN A 502 -13.10 15.59 13.27
N PRO A 503 -12.09 15.99 12.46
CA PRO A 503 -10.79 16.46 12.93
C PRO A 503 -10.77 17.94 13.31
N ASN A 504 -11.90 18.66 13.18
CA ASN A 504 -11.93 20.11 13.37
C ASN A 504 -11.72 20.51 14.84
N ASN A 505 -10.48 20.81 15.18
CA ASN A 505 -10.04 21.29 16.50
C ASN A 505 -9.90 22.82 16.56
N LYS A 506 -10.56 23.58 15.67
CA LYS A 506 -10.49 25.05 15.71
C LYS A 506 -11.60 25.67 16.56
N LEU A 507 -11.35 26.86 17.09
CA LEU A 507 -12.37 27.71 17.70
C LEU A 507 -13.14 28.48 16.62
N ARG A 508 -14.42 28.78 16.89
CA ARG A 508 -15.19 29.82 16.18
C ARG A 508 -15.17 31.17 16.89
N SER A 509 -14.87 31.19 18.19
CA SER A 509 -14.68 32.42 18.95
C SER A 509 -13.74 32.19 20.13
N LEU A 510 -12.96 33.24 20.44
CA LEU A 510 -12.17 33.36 21.66
C LEU A 510 -12.25 34.82 22.13
N THR A 511 -12.77 35.04 23.34
CA THR A 511 -12.94 36.38 23.90
C THR A 511 -12.53 36.43 25.37
N ALA A 512 -12.16 37.62 25.83
CA ALA A 512 -11.96 37.94 27.22
C ALA A 512 -13.02 38.98 27.62
N GLU A 513 -13.89 38.66 28.58
CA GLU A 513 -15.04 39.50 28.91
C GLU A 513 -14.60 40.89 29.42
N GLY A 514 -14.98 41.95 28.69
CA GLY A 514 -14.61 43.34 29.00
C GLY A 514 -13.21 43.75 28.53
N PHE A 515 -12.52 42.90 27.77
CA PHE A 515 -11.15 43.11 27.30
C PHE A 515 -11.00 42.79 25.81
N THR A 516 -9.96 43.33 25.17
CA THR A 516 -9.64 43.07 23.76
C THR A 516 -8.34 42.28 23.67
N LEU A 517 -8.41 41.10 23.07
CA LEU A 517 -7.24 40.29 22.74
C LEU A 517 -6.47 40.93 21.56
N THR A 518 -5.15 40.80 21.56
CA THR A 518 -4.29 41.24 20.45
C THR A 518 -3.48 40.05 19.91
N PRO A 519 -3.60 39.70 18.63
CA PRO A 519 -4.52 40.27 17.64
C PRO A 519 -6.00 39.94 17.94
N ASN A 520 -6.92 40.54 17.18
CA ASN A 520 -8.32 40.11 17.17
C ASN A 520 -8.41 38.62 16.81
N PHE A 521 -9.44 37.93 17.30
CA PHE A 521 -9.59 36.49 17.10
C PHE A 521 -9.53 36.09 15.61
N ASN A 522 -8.64 35.13 15.33
CA ASN A 522 -8.56 34.41 14.07
C ASN A 522 -8.37 32.92 14.38
N MET A 523 -9.16 32.05 13.76
CA MET A 523 -9.13 30.61 14.06
C MET A 523 -7.77 29.93 13.78
N ASP A 524 -6.94 30.53 12.93
CA ASP A 524 -5.60 30.05 12.59
C ASP A 524 -4.50 30.61 13.49
N GLU A 525 -4.75 31.74 14.16
CA GLU A 525 -3.82 32.37 15.07
C GLU A 525 -3.75 31.61 16.39
N GLY A 526 -2.56 31.18 16.77
CA GLY A 526 -2.31 30.36 17.96
C GLY A 526 -1.93 31.17 19.19
N LEU A 527 -1.49 32.43 19.02
CA LEU A 527 -1.00 33.26 20.11
C LEU A 527 -1.76 34.58 20.21
N TYR A 528 -2.24 34.85 21.41
CA TYR A 528 -2.91 36.10 21.77
C TYR A 528 -2.20 36.73 22.96
N THR A 529 -2.17 38.05 22.98
CA THR A 529 -1.71 38.84 24.11
C THR A 529 -2.91 39.59 24.69
N LEU A 530 -2.98 39.64 26.02
CA LEU A 530 -3.94 40.42 26.77
C LEU A 530 -3.19 41.27 27.79
N VAL A 531 -3.25 42.59 27.65
CA VAL A 531 -2.63 43.53 28.59
C VAL A 531 -3.72 44.15 29.45
N VAL A 532 -3.67 43.91 30.76
CA VAL A 532 -4.66 44.41 31.73
C VAL A 532 -3.99 45.31 32.77
N GLU A 533 -4.76 46.21 33.35
CA GLU A 533 -4.30 47.05 34.46
C GLU A 533 -3.89 46.20 35.66
N GLU A 534 -2.98 46.75 36.47
CA GLU A 534 -2.49 46.10 37.69
C GLU A 534 -3.61 45.84 38.72
N THR A 535 -4.75 46.53 38.62
CA THR A 535 -5.90 46.32 39.52
C THR A 535 -6.78 45.13 39.13
N VAL A 536 -6.60 44.56 37.93
CA VAL A 536 -7.40 43.42 37.46
C VAL A 536 -6.92 42.14 38.14
N SER A 537 -7.81 41.54 38.94
CA SER A 537 -7.52 40.33 39.72
C SER A 537 -7.98 39.03 39.05
N ALA A 538 -8.84 39.11 38.03
CA ALA A 538 -9.28 37.97 37.24
C ALA A 538 -9.76 38.40 35.86
N VAL A 539 -9.69 37.48 34.91
CA VAL A 539 -10.25 37.62 33.55
C VAL A 539 -11.16 36.43 33.30
N ASN A 540 -12.33 36.65 32.70
CA ASN A 540 -13.20 35.57 32.26
C ASN A 540 -12.99 35.32 30.76
N ILE A 541 -12.42 34.16 30.43
CA ILE A 541 -12.17 33.74 29.05
C ILE A 541 -13.36 32.93 28.55
N GLN A 542 -13.94 33.30 27.42
CA GLN A 542 -14.99 32.56 26.75
C GLN A 542 -14.46 32.03 25.42
N ALA A 543 -14.76 30.76 25.14
CA ALA A 543 -14.34 30.10 23.92
C ALA A 543 -15.48 29.22 23.39
N ALA A 544 -15.63 29.15 22.07
CA ALA A 544 -16.57 28.24 21.43
C ALA A 544 -15.88 27.49 20.29
N ALA A 545 -16.14 26.19 20.20
CA ALA A 545 -15.57 25.34 19.18
C ALA A 545 -16.25 25.60 17.83
N ALA A 546 -15.48 25.48 16.75
CA ALA A 546 -16.02 25.51 15.39
C ALA A 546 -16.90 24.30 15.12
N GLU A 547 -16.54 23.14 15.68
CA GLU A 547 -17.33 21.92 15.56
C GLU A 547 -17.97 21.49 16.88
N SER A 548 -19.23 21.05 16.79
CA SER A 548 -20.12 20.68 17.89
C SER A 548 -19.65 19.48 18.72
N HIS A 549 -18.94 18.54 18.12
CA HIS A 549 -18.38 17.36 18.79
C HIS A 549 -17.00 17.62 19.42
N ALA A 550 -16.42 18.81 19.23
CA ALA A 550 -15.16 19.17 19.86
C ALA A 550 -15.38 19.67 21.30
N SER A 551 -14.42 19.36 22.16
CA SER A 551 -14.40 19.79 23.56
C SER A 551 -13.34 20.88 23.79
N ILE A 552 -13.57 21.76 24.76
CA ILE A 552 -12.67 22.87 25.10
C ILE A 552 -12.29 22.77 26.59
N THR A 553 -11.02 22.93 26.89
CA THR A 553 -10.50 23.06 28.26
C THR A 553 -9.65 24.33 28.40
N GLY A 554 -9.62 24.92 29.59
CA GLY A 554 -8.80 26.11 29.89
C GLY A 554 -9.55 27.45 29.84
N ALA A 555 -10.76 27.48 29.27
CA ALA A 555 -11.64 28.65 29.33
C ALA A 555 -12.32 28.78 30.72
N GLY A 556 -12.91 29.94 30.98
CA GLY A 556 -13.57 30.30 32.24
C GLY A 556 -12.83 31.39 33.02
N ARG A 557 -13.09 31.47 34.32
CA ARG A 557 -12.51 32.49 35.20
C ARG A 557 -11.06 32.16 35.55
N ILE A 558 -10.14 33.00 35.10
CA ILE A 558 -8.70 32.92 35.37
C ILE A 558 -8.34 33.96 36.43
N ALA A 559 -7.85 33.52 37.58
CA ALA A 559 -7.31 34.42 38.60
C ALA A 559 -5.90 34.89 38.19
N LEU A 560 -5.65 36.19 38.33
CA LEU A 560 -4.35 36.78 38.02
C LEU A 560 -3.59 37.08 39.32
N ASN A 561 -2.51 36.34 39.54
CA ASN A 561 -1.55 36.63 40.60
C ASN A 561 -0.51 37.65 40.10
N GLU A 562 0.41 38.10 40.94
CA GLU A 562 1.46 39.05 40.51
C GLU A 562 2.30 38.45 39.38
N GLY A 563 2.48 39.21 38.30
CA GLY A 563 3.25 38.79 37.11
C GLY A 563 2.41 38.39 35.89
N ALA A 564 3.06 37.76 34.91
CA ALA A 564 2.44 37.31 33.67
C ALA A 564 1.82 35.92 33.82
N ALA A 565 0.70 35.68 33.13
CA ALA A 565 0.02 34.38 33.10
C ALA A 565 -0.14 33.90 31.65
N ASP A 566 0.35 32.70 31.35
CA ASP A 566 0.16 32.03 30.07
C ASP A 566 -1.01 31.03 30.23
N VAL A 567 -2.12 31.28 29.54
CA VAL A 567 -3.38 30.52 29.65
C VAL A 567 -3.62 29.70 28.38
N PRO A 568 -3.40 28.38 28.41
CA PRO A 568 -3.66 27.53 27.25
C PRO A 568 -5.14 27.18 27.15
N ILE A 569 -5.76 27.50 26.03
CA ILE A 569 -7.10 27.04 25.65
C ILE A 569 -6.93 25.88 24.68
N THR A 570 -7.22 24.67 25.14
CA THR A 570 -7.06 23.44 24.34
C THR A 570 -8.41 23.02 23.77
N VAL A 571 -8.45 22.83 22.46
CA VAL A 571 -9.59 22.25 21.75
C VAL A 571 -9.22 20.84 21.34
N THR A 572 -10.05 19.86 21.70
CA THR A 572 -9.91 18.46 21.30
C THR A 572 -11.06 18.10 20.37
N ALA A 573 -10.73 17.77 19.11
CA ALA A 573 -11.72 17.34 18.11
C ALA A 573 -12.25 15.94 18.40
N GLN A 574 -13.29 15.53 17.68
CA GLN A 574 -13.93 14.23 17.84
C GLN A 574 -12.95 13.07 17.60
N ASN A 575 -12.03 13.23 16.65
CA ASN A 575 -11.00 12.22 16.37
C ASN A 575 -9.81 12.21 17.33
N GLY A 576 -9.85 13.04 18.38
CA GLY A 576 -8.80 13.15 19.38
C GLY A 576 -7.67 14.11 19.02
N SER A 577 -7.64 14.68 17.80
CA SER A 577 -6.65 15.70 17.46
C SER A 577 -6.85 16.97 18.29
N THR A 578 -5.74 17.57 18.74
CA THR A 578 -5.78 18.74 19.62
C THR A 578 -5.12 19.95 18.99
N ARG A 579 -5.67 21.14 19.26
CA ARG A 579 -5.04 22.44 19.00
C ARG A 579 -5.05 23.28 20.27
N GLN A 580 -3.99 24.05 20.48
CA GLN A 580 -3.89 25.01 21.58
C GLN A 580 -3.91 26.45 21.06
N TYR A 581 -4.67 27.30 21.75
CA TYR A 581 -4.66 28.75 21.62
C TYR A 581 -4.10 29.32 22.93
N LEU A 582 -2.95 29.98 22.87
CA LEU A 582 -2.27 30.51 24.04
C LEU A 582 -2.63 31.98 24.24
N ILE A 583 -3.17 32.33 25.40
CA ILE A 583 -3.35 33.73 25.80
C ILE A 583 -2.26 34.10 26.81
N ARG A 584 -1.37 35.01 26.41
CA ARG A 584 -0.37 35.62 27.27
C ARG A 584 -0.92 36.87 27.92
N ILE A 585 -1.24 36.77 29.20
CA ILE A 585 -1.77 37.86 30.01
C ILE A 585 -0.62 38.59 30.69
N ARG A 586 -0.57 39.92 30.54
CA ARG A 586 0.39 40.81 31.19
C ARG A 586 -0.34 41.85 32.02
N ARG A 587 0.04 41.99 33.30
CA ARG A 587 -0.40 43.07 34.17
C ARG A 587 0.63 44.19 34.16
N GLN A 588 0.22 45.39 33.78
CA GLN A 588 1.06 46.58 33.81
C GLN A 588 0.20 47.84 33.84
N SER A 589 0.75 48.93 34.39
CA SER A 589 0.16 50.26 34.30
C SER A 589 -0.15 50.65 32.85
N GLY A 590 -1.33 51.21 32.60
CA GLY A 590 -1.80 51.59 31.26
C GLY A 590 -2.41 50.43 30.46
N GLY A 591 -2.64 49.28 31.09
CA GLY A 591 -3.36 48.15 30.50
C GLY A 591 -4.88 48.39 30.39
N GLN A 592 -5.61 47.39 29.92
CA GLN A 592 -7.06 47.47 29.85
C GLN A 592 -7.70 47.32 31.25
N GLY A 593 -8.70 48.14 31.55
CA GLY A 593 -9.46 48.08 32.81
C GLY A 593 -10.68 47.16 32.71
N SER A 594 -11.21 46.73 33.86
CA SER A 594 -12.43 45.91 33.89
C SER A 594 -13.65 46.75 33.44
N GLY A 595 -14.04 46.64 32.16
CA GLY A 595 -15.18 47.36 31.60
C GLY A 595 -14.88 48.29 30.41
N THR A 596 -13.66 48.32 29.88
CA THR A 596 -13.36 49.06 28.65
C THR A 596 -13.86 48.30 27.41
N THR A 597 -15.12 48.49 27.03
CA THR A 597 -15.55 48.22 25.65
C THR A 597 -14.90 49.25 24.73
N ALA A 598 -13.99 48.83 23.87
CA ALA A 598 -13.44 49.72 22.84
C ALA A 598 -14.59 50.18 21.92
N ALA A 599 -14.86 51.49 21.95
CA ALA A 599 -15.65 52.15 20.93
C ALA A 599 -14.95 51.94 19.57
N ASN A 600 -15.77 51.64 18.58
CA ASN A 600 -15.40 51.46 17.19
C ASN A 600 -14.84 52.79 16.63
N GLU A 601 -13.52 52.99 16.65
CA GLU A 601 -12.88 54.07 15.90
C GLU A 601 -12.11 53.49 14.71
N GLY A 602 -12.82 53.39 13.59
CA GLY A 602 -12.19 53.54 12.28
C GLY A 602 -11.72 54.98 12.13
N GLY A 603 -10.46 55.25 12.45
CA GLY A 603 -9.81 56.53 12.27
C GLY A 603 -8.48 56.33 11.54
N ALA A 604 -8.40 56.84 10.30
CA ALA A 604 -7.19 56.86 9.49
C ALA A 604 -6.01 57.51 10.24
N PRO A 605 -4.75 57.15 9.94
CA PRO A 605 -3.60 57.76 10.61
C PRO A 605 -3.49 59.23 10.19
N ILE A 606 -3.65 60.13 11.16
CA ILE A 606 -3.22 61.53 11.05
C ILE A 606 -1.72 61.55 11.29
N LEU A 607 -0.97 61.78 10.21
CA LEU A 607 0.42 62.19 10.21
C LEU A 607 0.46 63.72 10.32
N ASP A 608 0.90 64.23 11.47
CA ASP A 608 1.45 65.59 11.63
C ASP A 608 1.99 65.76 13.07
N ILE A 609 3.09 66.43 13.42
CA ILE A 609 4.03 67.31 12.71
C ILE A 609 5.39 67.09 13.39
N GLY A 610 6.49 67.24 12.66
CA GLY A 610 7.77 67.57 13.28
C GLY A 610 7.72 68.88 14.07
N ASN A 611 8.46 68.94 15.18
CA ASN A 611 9.25 70.13 15.50
C ASN A 611 10.31 69.76 16.53
N SER A 612 11.56 69.70 16.09
CA SER A 612 12.72 69.63 16.97
C SER A 612 12.89 70.98 17.68
N PRO A 613 13.23 71.02 18.98
CA PRO A 613 13.86 72.18 19.56
C PRO A 613 15.38 72.10 19.40
N VAL A 614 15.92 73.29 19.19
CA VAL A 614 17.31 73.67 19.05
C VAL A 614 18.03 73.51 20.39
N ASN A 615 19.08 72.68 20.43
CA ASN A 615 20.45 72.94 20.93
C ASN A 615 21.22 71.64 21.10
#